data_AF-A0A6J1CT87-F1
#
_entry.id   AF-A0A6J1CT87-F1
#
_cell.length_a   1.000
_cell.length_b   1.000
_cell.length_c   1.000
_cell.angle_alpha   90.00
_cell.angle_beta   90.00
_cell.angle_gamma   90.00
#
_symmetry.space_group_name_H-M   'P 1'
#
loop_
_entity.id
_entity.type
_entity.pdbx_description
1 polymer ?
#
loop_
_entity_poly.entity_id
_entity_poly.type
_entity_poly.pdbx_seq_one_letter_code
_entity_poly.pdbx_strand_id
1 'polypeptide(L)'
;MAEEKPPSEPIKKDLEKLLNKITHQEDWEIVSADEAIDRLDALKLSRIASTAACGSSRSRSPFVPEFFRCPISGELMKDPVILKTGQTYDRAFIEKWFHKGHNTCPQTKEVLSDMTLTPNRLLREIISQWCAENGLELPKLVFEEVVTSESECDFDELLNKLSLSLSPSSSLSDQKAAAKELRRLAKGNHEFRALFAKRPESIDRLLSCLLLDNISLHPDLQEDLVTSVLNISIHEDNKKHVAENWLALPVLIESLQYGNTNTKANAAAAISSLACLESNKIIIGNAGALKPLIALLDDDAHPVVIKDAASAIFRLCTIHQNKEQAVYNGAVGSVLRNIIGGIMVDELVSVLALLSSNRKAVEEMCKLDTVPCMLEIMREASAECVKENCVSILFAICTSNRRKMWEIQEDENWNGTIVELSTSGNSRARRKAIGILERLHRAASRTHTA
;
A
#
# COMPACT_ATOMS: atom_id res chain seq x y z
N MET A 1 56.88 4.42 46.47
CA MET A 1 56.44 4.76 45.10
C MET A 1 55.69 3.55 44.56
N ALA A 2 54.36 3.59 44.63
CA ALA A 2 53.50 2.61 43.98
C ALA A 2 52.84 3.34 42.81
N GLU A 3 53.11 2.88 41.58
CA GLU A 3 52.43 3.38 40.38
C GLU A 3 50.94 2.99 40.48
N GLU A 4 50.07 3.99 40.60
CA GLU A 4 48.63 3.80 40.44
C GLU A 4 48.35 3.39 39.00
N LYS A 5 47.88 2.15 38.84
CA LYS A 5 47.45 1.61 37.55
C LYS A 5 46.24 2.38 37.01
N PRO A 6 46.17 2.62 35.68
CA PRO A 6 45.10 3.41 35.08
C PRO A 6 43.72 2.77 35.33
N PRO A 7 42.66 3.58 35.55
CA PRO A 7 41.33 3.11 35.96
C PRO A 7 40.61 2.20 34.94
N SER A 8 41.18 2.01 33.74
CA SER A 8 40.63 1.16 32.67
C SER A 8 41.17 -0.28 32.68
N GLU A 9 42.23 -0.58 33.43
CA GLU A 9 42.85 -1.92 33.46
C GLU A 9 41.96 -3.02 34.05
N PRO A 10 41.17 -2.79 35.11
CA PRO A 10 40.26 -3.81 35.66
C PRO A 10 39.15 -4.18 34.68
N ILE A 11 38.55 -3.17 34.03
CA ILE A 11 37.41 -3.34 33.12
C ILE A 11 37.82 -4.13 31.86
N LYS A 12 39.04 -3.90 31.34
CA LYS A 12 39.57 -4.69 30.21
C LYS A 12 39.77 -6.15 30.57
N LYS A 13 40.27 -6.43 31.77
CA LYS A 13 40.55 -7.80 32.22
C LYS A 13 39.26 -8.60 32.45
N ASP A 14 38.22 -7.94 32.97
CA ASP A 14 36.89 -8.55 33.13
C ASP A 14 36.22 -8.79 31.77
N LEU A 15 36.38 -7.86 30.81
CA LEU A 15 35.88 -8.03 29.45
C LEU A 15 36.59 -9.18 28.71
N GLU A 16 37.91 -9.32 28.83
CA GLU A 16 38.65 -10.46 28.25
C GLU A 16 38.17 -11.81 28.81
N LYS A 17 37.85 -11.85 30.12
CA LYS A 17 37.32 -13.07 30.75
C LYS A 17 35.92 -13.42 30.23
N LEU A 18 35.04 -12.44 30.04
CA LEU A 18 33.71 -12.63 29.47
C LEU A 18 33.76 -13.02 28.00
N LEU A 19 34.62 -12.37 27.21
CA LEU A 19 34.79 -12.67 25.79
C LEU A 19 35.35 -14.08 25.57
N ASN A 20 36.32 -14.51 26.38
CA ASN A 20 36.84 -15.88 26.33
C ASN A 20 35.79 -16.92 26.70
N LYS A 21 34.91 -16.60 27.66
CA LYS A 21 33.79 -17.47 28.05
C LYS A 21 32.78 -17.64 26.90
N ILE A 22 32.48 -16.56 26.16
CA ILE A 22 31.54 -16.56 25.02
C ILE A 22 32.13 -17.26 23.79
N THR A 23 33.44 -17.11 23.55
CA THR A 23 34.07 -17.59 22.32
C THR A 23 34.59 -19.03 22.38
N HIS A 24 34.84 -19.57 23.58
CA HIS A 24 35.47 -20.89 23.74
C HIS A 24 34.62 -21.92 24.52
N GLN A 25 33.46 -21.54 25.07
CA GLN A 25 32.53 -22.49 25.69
C GLN A 25 31.25 -22.56 24.85
N GLU A 26 30.76 -23.76 24.54
CA GLU A 26 29.55 -23.96 23.71
C GLU A 26 28.25 -23.61 24.46
N ASP A 27 28.23 -23.68 25.80
CA ASP A 27 27.06 -23.43 26.66
C ASP A 27 27.13 -22.06 27.39
N TRP A 28 27.33 -20.97 26.66
CA TRP A 28 27.29 -19.63 27.26
C TRP A 28 25.86 -19.05 27.25
N GLU A 29 25.48 -18.39 28.34
CA GLU A 29 24.15 -17.80 28.52
C GLU A 29 24.09 -16.40 27.91
N ILE A 30 22.95 -16.03 27.30
CA ILE A 30 22.73 -14.70 26.67
C ILE A 30 23.13 -13.54 27.60
N VAL A 31 22.86 -13.67 28.90
CA VAL A 31 23.22 -12.69 29.93
C VAL A 31 24.72 -12.39 29.99
N SER A 32 25.57 -13.36 29.64
CA SER A 32 27.03 -13.14 29.57
C SER A 32 27.43 -12.23 28.39
N ALA A 33 26.69 -12.25 27.28
CA ALA A 33 26.89 -11.31 26.18
C ALA A 33 26.37 -9.92 26.51
N ASP A 34 25.22 -9.82 27.17
CA ASP A 34 24.69 -8.54 27.63
C ASP A 34 25.66 -7.88 28.63
N GLU A 35 26.22 -8.65 29.57
CA GLU A 35 27.23 -8.14 30.50
C GLU A 35 28.53 -7.74 29.79
N ALA A 36 28.92 -8.43 28.72
CA ALA A 36 30.07 -8.04 27.91
C ALA A 36 29.82 -6.71 27.17
N ILE A 37 28.61 -6.48 26.65
CA ILE A 37 28.20 -5.22 26.00
C ILE A 37 28.26 -4.08 27.01
N ASP A 38 27.69 -4.26 28.21
CA ASP A 38 27.71 -3.24 29.26
C ASP A 38 29.13 -2.85 29.68
N ARG A 39 30.04 -3.84 29.79
CA ARG A 39 31.46 -3.58 30.10
C ARG A 39 32.18 -2.87 28.96
N LEU A 40 31.82 -3.14 27.71
CA LEU A 40 32.37 -2.48 26.53
C LEU A 40 31.92 -1.02 26.45
N ASP A 41 30.67 -0.74 26.80
CA ASP A 41 30.13 0.62 26.84
C ASP A 41 30.69 1.42 28.02
N ALA A 42 30.85 0.80 29.19
CA ALA A 42 31.59 1.40 30.30
C ALA A 42 33.05 1.74 29.92
N LEU A 43 33.69 0.89 29.11
CA LEU A 43 35.04 1.13 28.62
C LEU A 43 35.10 2.31 27.65
N LYS A 44 34.14 2.42 26.73
CA LYS A 44 33.98 3.57 25.81
C LYS A 44 33.77 4.86 26.59
N LEU A 45 32.90 4.85 27.58
CA LEU A 45 32.63 6.01 28.45
C LEU A 45 33.88 6.45 29.22
N SER A 46 34.66 5.50 29.76
CA SER A 46 35.93 5.82 30.45
C SER A 46 36.96 6.45 29.51
N ARG A 47 36.97 6.04 28.23
CA ARG A 47 37.87 6.58 27.20
C ARG A 47 37.44 7.99 26.78
N ILE A 48 36.13 8.24 26.68
CA ILE A 48 35.55 9.57 26.41
C ILE A 48 35.87 10.54 27.55
N ALA A 49 35.73 10.10 28.80
CA ALA A 49 36.07 10.91 29.99
C ALA A 49 37.57 11.23 30.06
N SER A 50 38.43 10.28 29.70
CA SER A 50 39.88 10.47 29.67
C SER A 50 40.32 11.45 28.57
N THR A 51 39.60 11.51 27.43
CA THR A 51 39.85 12.48 26.36
C THR A 51 39.31 13.88 26.67
N ALA A 52 38.37 14.01 27.61
CA ALA A 52 37.77 15.30 28.00
C ALA A 52 38.59 16.08 29.05
N ALA A 53 39.53 15.42 29.75
CA ALA A 53 40.31 16.04 30.83
C ALA A 53 41.48 16.93 30.38
N CYS A 54 41.74 17.07 29.08
CA CYS A 54 42.79 17.95 28.56
C CYS A 54 42.20 19.03 27.62
N GLY A 55 41.83 20.18 28.20
CA GLY A 55 41.38 21.33 27.42
C GLY A 55 40.74 22.42 28.28
N SER A 56 41.55 23.34 28.79
CA SER A 56 41.11 24.48 29.60
C SER A 56 40.22 25.46 28.83
N SER A 57 39.15 25.90 29.49
CA SER A 57 38.49 27.21 29.41
C SER A 57 38.46 27.95 28.06
N ARG A 58 37.27 27.99 27.42
CA ARG A 58 36.58 29.20 26.93
C ARG A 58 35.33 28.79 26.16
N SER A 59 34.26 29.56 26.32
CA SER A 59 32.93 29.45 25.68
C SER A 59 32.94 28.74 24.32
N ARG A 60 32.37 27.54 24.24
CA ARG A 60 32.18 26.82 22.96
C ARG A 60 30.83 26.14 22.95
N SER A 61 30.05 26.44 21.91
CA SER A 61 28.97 25.58 21.44
C SER A 61 29.45 24.12 21.35
N PRO A 62 28.62 23.12 21.70
CA PRO A 62 29.02 21.72 21.71
C PRO A 62 29.50 21.27 20.32
N PHE A 63 30.60 20.51 20.30
CA PHE A 63 31.20 19.99 19.08
C PHE A 63 30.33 18.85 18.51
N VAL A 64 29.63 19.12 17.41
CA VAL A 64 28.77 18.11 16.75
C VAL A 64 29.62 17.02 16.08
N PRO A 65 29.43 15.73 16.41
CA PRO A 65 30.09 14.60 15.75
C PRO A 65 29.87 14.56 14.23
N GLU A 66 30.88 14.15 13.46
CA GLU A 66 30.83 14.16 11.99
C GLU A 66 29.71 13.30 11.40
N PHE A 67 29.39 12.16 12.03
CA PHE A 67 28.32 11.26 11.59
C PHE A 67 26.91 11.82 11.82
N PHE A 68 26.76 12.92 12.55
CA PHE A 68 25.49 13.65 12.70
C PHE A 68 25.38 14.85 11.76
N ARG A 69 26.41 15.14 10.96
CA ARG A 69 26.42 16.28 10.05
C ARG A 69 25.95 15.89 8.66
N CYS A 70 25.18 16.77 8.04
CA CYS A 70 24.76 16.61 6.65
C CYS A 70 25.98 16.79 5.74
N PRO A 71 26.28 15.84 4.84
CA PRO A 71 27.43 15.97 3.94
C PRO A 71 27.37 17.15 2.96
N ILE A 72 26.17 17.71 2.72
CA ILE A 72 25.99 18.88 1.84
C ILE A 72 26.24 20.19 2.58
N SER A 73 25.73 20.34 3.81
CA SER A 73 25.78 21.61 4.55
C SER A 73 26.85 21.66 5.64
N GLY A 74 27.34 20.51 6.12
CA GLY A 74 28.22 20.41 7.28
C GLY A 74 27.54 20.71 8.62
N GLU A 75 26.24 21.00 8.60
CA GLU A 75 25.41 21.29 9.77
C GLU A 75 24.80 20.01 10.35
N LEU A 76 24.40 20.06 11.63
CA LEU A 76 23.67 18.97 12.28
C LEU A 76 22.41 18.61 11.47
N MET A 77 22.24 17.33 11.15
CA MET A 77 21.05 16.84 10.46
C MET A 77 19.83 16.96 11.37
N LYS A 78 18.85 17.75 10.93
CA LYS A 78 17.55 17.91 11.58
C LYS A 78 16.61 16.82 11.10
N ASP A 79 16.55 16.58 9.79
CA ASP A 79 15.75 15.54 9.15
C ASP A 79 16.60 14.58 8.29
N PRO A 80 17.22 13.55 8.91
CA PRO A 80 18.07 12.62 8.19
C PRO A 80 17.26 11.70 7.25
N VAL A 81 17.57 11.74 5.95
CA VAL A 81 16.98 10.91 4.89
C VAL A 81 18.06 10.14 4.11
N ILE A 82 17.74 8.91 3.72
CA ILE A 82 18.63 7.97 3.05
C ILE A 82 18.29 7.91 1.55
N LEU A 83 19.33 8.02 0.72
CA LEU A 83 19.25 7.72 -0.71
C LEU A 83 19.45 6.23 -0.97
N LYS A 84 19.07 5.73 -2.15
CA LYS A 84 19.34 4.33 -2.54
C LYS A 84 20.83 3.94 -2.47
N THR A 85 21.73 4.91 -2.56
CA THR A 85 23.18 4.73 -2.40
C THR A 85 23.60 4.45 -0.95
N GLY A 86 22.67 4.45 0.01
CA GLY A 86 22.91 4.25 1.43
C GLY A 86 23.43 5.49 2.18
N GLN A 87 23.65 6.60 1.47
CA GLN A 87 24.12 7.85 2.08
C GLN A 87 22.97 8.63 2.71
N THR A 88 23.23 9.22 3.88
CA THR A 88 22.24 10.00 4.63
C THR A 88 22.54 11.48 4.55
N TYR A 89 21.50 12.28 4.31
CA TYR A 89 21.56 13.73 4.22
C TYR A 89 20.43 14.35 5.03
N ASP A 90 20.55 15.64 5.34
CA ASP A 90 19.39 16.40 5.80
C ASP A 90 18.45 16.70 4.63
N ARG A 91 17.15 16.40 4.80
CA ARG A 91 16.10 16.52 3.78
C ARG A 91 16.13 17.84 3.05
N ALA A 92 16.19 18.96 3.78
CA ALA A 92 16.08 20.29 3.18
C ALA A 92 17.23 20.58 2.20
N PHE A 93 18.41 20.00 2.45
CA PHE A 93 19.59 20.22 1.61
C PHE A 93 19.64 19.28 0.42
N ILE A 94 19.24 18.00 0.59
CA ILE A 94 19.20 17.06 -0.54
C ILE A 94 18.03 17.36 -1.49
N GLU A 95 16.89 17.81 -0.98
CA GLU A 95 15.79 18.27 -1.83
C GLU A 95 16.22 19.51 -2.63
N LYS A 96 16.87 20.51 -2.01
CA LYS A 96 17.43 21.66 -2.74
C LYS A 96 18.46 21.26 -3.80
N TRP A 97 19.24 20.21 -3.55
CA TRP A 97 20.18 19.66 -4.52
C TRP A 97 19.46 19.10 -5.76
N PHE A 98 18.40 18.32 -5.56
CA PHE A 98 17.58 17.80 -6.67
C PHE A 98 16.82 18.90 -7.43
N HIS A 99 16.28 19.90 -6.73
CA HIS A 99 15.58 21.03 -7.36
C HIS A 99 16.49 21.89 -8.27
N LYS A 100 17.81 21.87 -8.05
CA LYS A 100 18.80 22.53 -8.93
C LYS A 100 19.10 21.73 -10.20
N GLY A 101 18.39 20.62 -10.45
CA GLY A 101 18.52 19.78 -11.63
C GLY A 101 19.64 18.74 -11.52
N HIS A 102 20.21 18.53 -10.33
CA HIS A 102 21.23 17.52 -10.12
C HIS A 102 20.56 16.15 -9.90
N ASN A 103 20.96 15.14 -10.66
CA ASN A 103 20.47 13.76 -10.53
C ASN A 103 21.55 12.80 -9.98
N THR A 104 22.56 13.34 -9.29
CA THR A 104 23.66 12.57 -8.73
C THR A 104 23.67 12.62 -7.21
N CYS A 105 24.17 11.56 -6.58
CA CYS A 105 24.46 11.54 -5.16
C CYS A 105 25.61 12.53 -4.86
N PRO A 106 25.43 13.53 -3.97
CA PRO A 106 26.45 14.54 -3.70
C PRO A 106 27.81 13.97 -3.26
N GLN A 107 27.80 12.88 -2.49
CA GLN A 107 29.00 12.28 -1.91
C GLN A 107 29.61 11.18 -2.79
N THR A 108 28.81 10.27 -3.34
CA THR A 108 29.32 9.15 -4.17
C THR A 108 29.49 9.53 -5.65
N LYS A 109 28.90 10.65 -6.07
CA LYS A 109 28.83 11.12 -7.47
C LYS A 109 28.13 10.16 -8.44
N GLU A 110 27.47 9.14 -7.93
CA GLU A 110 26.70 8.18 -8.72
C GLU A 110 25.42 8.82 -9.26
N VAL A 111 25.07 8.51 -10.51
CA VAL A 111 23.81 8.94 -11.12
C VAL A 111 22.66 8.12 -10.54
N LEU A 112 21.68 8.81 -9.98
CA LEU A 112 20.51 8.20 -9.35
C LEU A 112 19.42 7.98 -10.40
N SER A 113 19.04 6.71 -10.63
CA SER A 113 17.88 6.36 -11.44
C SER A 113 16.54 6.62 -10.73
N ASP A 114 16.58 6.78 -9.41
CA ASP A 114 15.43 7.05 -8.55
C ASP A 114 15.83 8.01 -7.41
N MET A 115 15.10 9.12 -7.28
CA MET A 115 15.33 10.18 -6.30
C MET A 115 14.50 10.00 -5.01
N THR A 116 13.93 8.81 -4.79
CA THR A 116 13.15 8.51 -3.59
C THR A 116 13.98 8.72 -2.31
N LEU A 117 13.43 9.51 -1.39
CA LEU A 117 14.03 9.81 -0.08
C LEU A 117 13.39 8.94 1.01
N THR A 118 14.16 8.06 1.63
CA THR A 118 13.68 7.19 2.72
C THR A 118 14.04 7.80 4.09
N PRO A 119 13.10 8.10 5.00
CA PRO A 119 13.43 8.67 6.31
C PRO A 119 14.31 7.75 7.17
N ASN A 120 15.39 8.29 7.78
CA ASN A 120 16.26 7.58 8.72
C ASN A 120 15.84 7.85 10.17
N ARG A 121 14.75 7.21 10.62
CA ARG A 121 14.18 7.44 11.95
C ARG A 121 15.15 7.11 13.09
N LEU A 122 15.93 6.04 12.94
CA LEU A 122 16.92 5.61 13.92
C LEU A 122 18.01 6.66 14.12
N LEU A 123 18.60 7.18 13.03
CA LEU A 123 19.64 8.20 13.14
C LEU A 123 19.10 9.49 13.77
N ARG A 124 17.84 9.84 13.49
CA ARG A 124 17.17 10.98 14.12
C ARG A 124 17.03 10.79 15.63
N GLU A 125 16.63 9.62 16.10
CA GLU A 125 16.49 9.32 17.53
C GLU A 125 17.84 9.47 18.25
N ILE A 126 18.91 8.93 17.66
CA ILE A 126 20.28 9.03 18.17
C ILE A 126 20.75 10.49 18.22
N ILE A 127 20.48 11.27 17.16
CA ILE A 127 20.80 12.71 17.13
C ILE A 127 20.02 13.47 18.20
N SER A 128 18.73 13.18 18.38
CA SER A 128 17.88 13.79 19.41
C SER A 128 18.42 13.53 20.80
N GLN A 129 18.80 12.28 21.09
CA GLN A 129 19.40 11.91 22.37
C GLN A 129 20.71 12.66 22.62
N TRP A 130 21.61 12.69 21.62
CA TRP A 130 22.85 13.45 21.71
C TRP A 130 22.62 14.95 21.95
N CYS A 131 21.62 15.54 21.30
CA CYS A 131 21.27 16.94 21.51
C CYS A 131 20.81 17.19 22.95
N ALA A 132 19.92 16.34 23.48
CA ALA A 132 19.43 16.45 24.85
C ALA A 132 20.56 16.34 25.88
N GLU A 133 21.52 15.44 25.68
CA GLU A 133 22.70 15.28 26.53
C GLU A 133 23.66 16.48 26.50
N ASN A 134 23.67 17.24 25.39
CA ASN A 134 24.56 18.40 25.19
C ASN A 134 23.85 19.76 25.44
N GLY A 135 22.64 19.74 25.99
CA GLY A 135 21.84 20.96 26.24
C GLY A 135 21.43 21.67 24.95
N LEU A 136 21.43 20.97 23.82
CA LEU A 136 20.89 21.45 22.55
C LEU A 136 19.47 20.94 22.40
N GLU A 137 18.54 21.81 22.02
CA GLU A 137 17.26 21.35 21.51
C GLU A 137 17.39 21.09 20.01
N LEU A 138 17.33 19.82 19.60
CA LEU A 138 17.10 19.51 18.20
C LEU A 138 15.70 20.07 17.88
N PRO A 139 15.55 20.91 16.82
CA PRO A 139 14.23 21.33 16.39
C PRO A 139 13.39 20.07 16.24
N LYS A 140 12.28 19.98 16.99
CA LYS A 140 11.34 18.88 16.80
C LYS A 140 11.05 18.90 15.32
N LEU A 141 11.45 17.86 14.58
CA LEU A 141 10.78 17.63 13.31
C LEU A 141 9.34 17.41 13.70
N VAL A 142 8.60 18.45 13.40
CA VAL A 142 7.19 18.58 13.18
C VAL A 142 6.81 17.45 12.19
N PHE A 143 6.90 16.19 12.65
CA PHE A 143 6.06 15.06 12.21
C PHE A 143 4.64 15.20 12.76
N GLU A 144 4.46 16.26 13.53
CA GLU A 144 3.24 16.96 13.83
C GLU A 144 3.49 18.31 13.16
N GLU A 145 3.30 18.41 11.82
CA GLU A 145 2.92 19.68 11.21
C GLU A 145 1.76 20.15 12.06
N VAL A 146 2.06 21.10 12.95
CA VAL A 146 1.05 21.96 13.52
C VAL A 146 0.32 22.41 12.28
N VAL A 147 -0.86 21.83 12.08
CA VAL A 147 -1.86 22.42 11.25
C VAL A 147 -1.92 23.82 11.83
N THR A 148 -1.34 24.78 11.12
CA THR A 148 -1.36 26.14 11.61
C THR A 148 -2.83 26.43 11.87
N SER A 149 -3.15 27.16 12.94
CA SER A 149 -4.53 27.60 13.15
C SER A 149 -5.11 28.22 11.87
N GLU A 150 -4.24 28.79 11.03
CA GLU A 150 -4.55 29.25 9.66
C GLU A 150 -4.98 28.11 8.71
N SER A 151 -4.24 27.00 8.57
CA SER A 151 -4.64 25.88 7.70
C SER A 151 -5.90 25.15 8.21
N GLU A 152 -6.14 25.15 9.52
CA GLU A 152 -7.34 24.58 10.13
C GLU A 152 -8.56 25.48 9.90
N CYS A 153 -8.38 26.80 10.00
CA CYS A 153 -9.38 27.81 9.62
C CYS A 153 -9.73 27.74 8.14
N ASP A 154 -8.74 27.62 7.25
CA ASP A 154 -8.97 27.47 5.81
C ASP A 154 -9.78 26.20 5.49
N PHE A 155 -9.50 25.10 6.19
CA PHE A 155 -10.26 23.86 6.08
C PHE A 155 -11.72 24.03 6.52
N ASP A 156 -11.95 24.67 7.67
CA ASP A 156 -13.31 24.92 8.17
C ASP A 156 -14.08 25.90 7.28
N GLU A 157 -13.42 26.92 6.73
CA GLU A 157 -14.03 27.85 5.78
C GLU A 157 -14.49 27.12 4.51
N LEU A 158 -13.64 26.25 3.95
CA LEU A 158 -13.98 25.46 2.76
C LEU A 158 -15.17 24.52 3.03
N LEU A 159 -15.18 23.83 4.17
CA LEU A 159 -16.30 22.96 4.55
C LEU A 159 -17.59 23.74 4.84
N ASN A 160 -17.49 24.95 5.38
CA ASN A 160 -18.64 25.83 5.61
C ASN A 160 -19.28 26.31 4.30
N LYS A 161 -18.51 26.51 3.24
CA LYS A 161 -19.03 26.81 1.89
C LYS A 161 -19.82 25.64 1.29
N LEU A 162 -19.52 24.40 1.70
CA LEU A 162 -20.27 23.20 1.29
C LEU A 162 -21.46 22.89 2.20
N SER A 163 -21.42 23.34 3.45
CA SER A 163 -22.48 23.07 4.42
C SER A 163 -23.69 23.98 4.22
N LEU A 164 -24.71 23.48 3.51
CA LEU A 164 -25.99 24.20 3.26
C LEU A 164 -26.70 24.65 4.54
N SER A 165 -26.54 23.91 5.65
CA SER A 165 -27.09 24.26 6.96
C SER A 165 -26.39 25.44 7.65
N LEU A 166 -25.13 25.71 7.31
CA LEU A 166 -24.30 26.73 7.95
C LEU A 166 -24.14 27.97 7.06
N SER A 167 -24.28 27.81 5.74
CA SER A 167 -24.22 28.90 4.76
C SER A 167 -25.41 28.84 3.78
N PRO A 168 -26.63 29.25 4.19
CA PRO A 168 -27.81 29.26 3.32
C PRO A 168 -27.66 30.17 2.08
N SER A 169 -26.69 31.08 2.11
CA SER A 169 -26.35 32.03 1.04
C SER A 169 -25.20 31.57 0.14
N SER A 170 -24.61 30.38 0.36
CA SER A 170 -23.50 29.91 -0.48
C SER A 170 -23.99 29.64 -1.89
N SER A 171 -23.39 30.32 -2.88
CA SER A 171 -23.76 30.08 -4.27
C SER A 171 -23.23 28.71 -4.73
N LEU A 172 -23.86 28.12 -5.75
CA LEU A 172 -23.34 26.92 -6.40
C LEU A 172 -21.91 27.11 -6.91
N SER A 173 -21.55 28.33 -7.32
CA SER A 173 -20.19 28.68 -7.73
C SER A 173 -19.20 28.55 -6.56
N ASP A 174 -19.59 29.00 -5.37
CA ASP A 174 -18.76 28.90 -4.16
C ASP A 174 -18.59 27.45 -3.71
N GLN A 175 -19.65 26.64 -3.82
CA GLN A 175 -19.58 25.20 -3.55
C GLN A 175 -18.61 24.49 -4.51
N LYS A 176 -18.72 24.76 -5.81
CA LYS A 176 -17.80 24.20 -6.83
C LYS A 176 -16.36 24.62 -6.55
N ALA A 177 -16.12 25.90 -6.24
CA ALA A 177 -14.78 26.40 -5.92
C ALA A 177 -14.21 25.72 -4.66
N ALA A 178 -15.02 25.58 -3.61
CA ALA A 178 -14.61 24.93 -2.38
C ALA A 178 -14.32 23.43 -2.58
N ALA A 179 -15.18 22.70 -3.27
CA ALA A 179 -14.98 21.27 -3.58
C ALA A 179 -13.70 21.04 -4.38
N LYS A 180 -13.45 21.89 -5.39
CA LYS A 180 -12.23 21.83 -6.20
C LYS A 180 -10.98 22.10 -5.39
N GLU A 181 -11.03 23.04 -4.45
CA GLU A 181 -9.89 23.35 -3.59
C GLU A 181 -9.62 22.24 -2.57
N LEU A 182 -10.67 21.67 -1.95
CA LEU A 182 -10.55 20.49 -1.09
C LEU A 182 -9.94 19.30 -1.86
N ARG A 183 -10.40 19.05 -3.10
CA ARG A 183 -9.82 18.03 -3.99
C ARG A 183 -8.33 18.28 -4.20
N ARG A 184 -7.94 19.53 -4.49
CA ARG A 184 -6.55 19.93 -4.74
C ARG A 184 -5.67 19.70 -3.51
N LEU A 185 -6.12 20.13 -2.33
CA LEU A 185 -5.40 19.97 -1.07
C LEU A 185 -5.25 18.48 -0.72
N ALA A 186 -6.32 17.70 -0.82
CA ALA A 186 -6.28 16.26 -0.54
C ALA A 186 -5.42 15.46 -1.53
N LYS A 187 -5.13 15.96 -2.74
CA LYS A 187 -4.39 15.20 -3.77
C LYS A 187 -2.97 14.82 -3.37
N GLY A 188 -2.26 15.68 -2.65
CA GLY A 188 -0.84 15.46 -2.32
C GLY A 188 -0.47 15.74 -0.87
N ASN A 189 -1.36 16.33 -0.07
CA ASN A 189 -1.06 16.71 1.30
C ASN A 189 -1.55 15.62 2.27
N HIS A 190 -0.59 14.90 2.87
CA HIS A 190 -0.86 13.85 3.85
C HIS A 190 -1.54 14.38 5.13
N GLU A 191 -1.04 15.50 5.65
CA GLU A 191 -1.56 16.14 6.87
C GLU A 191 -2.98 16.67 6.68
N PHE A 192 -3.25 17.25 5.51
CA PHE A 192 -4.59 17.67 5.15
C PHE A 192 -5.58 16.50 5.15
N ARG A 193 -5.15 15.31 4.69
CA ARG A 193 -6.00 14.11 4.78
C ARG A 193 -6.21 13.70 6.24
N ALA A 194 -5.19 13.77 7.08
CA ALA A 194 -5.28 13.39 8.49
C ALA A 194 -6.29 14.24 9.28
N LEU A 195 -6.61 15.47 8.82
CA LEU A 195 -7.68 16.29 9.40
C LEU A 195 -9.04 15.59 9.44
N PHE A 196 -9.36 14.78 8.44
CA PHE A 196 -10.62 14.04 8.37
C PHE A 196 -10.70 12.90 9.39
N ALA A 197 -9.57 12.31 9.78
CA ALA A 197 -9.51 11.34 10.87
C ALA A 197 -9.64 12.02 12.24
N LYS A 198 -9.05 13.21 12.40
CA LYS A 198 -9.18 14.02 13.61
C LYS A 198 -10.62 14.50 13.85
N ARG A 199 -11.37 14.76 12.78
CA ARG A 199 -12.74 15.29 12.79
C ARG A 199 -13.64 14.55 11.80
N PRO A 200 -14.09 13.32 12.09
CA PRO A 200 -14.87 12.51 11.15
C PRO A 200 -16.17 13.18 10.64
N GLU A 201 -16.75 14.10 11.42
CA GLU A 201 -17.90 14.94 11.02
C GLU A 201 -17.62 15.83 9.81
N SER A 202 -16.34 16.07 9.47
CA SER A 202 -15.97 16.80 8.27
C SER A 202 -16.31 16.04 6.98
N ILE A 203 -16.45 14.71 7.05
CA ILE A 203 -16.89 13.89 5.91
C ILE A 203 -18.35 14.19 5.57
N ASP A 204 -19.20 14.37 6.59
CA ASP A 204 -20.61 14.76 6.39
C ASP A 204 -20.70 16.16 5.75
N ARG A 205 -19.90 17.10 6.26
CA ARG A 205 -19.83 18.48 5.74
C ARG A 205 -19.29 18.56 4.32
N LEU A 206 -18.36 17.68 3.95
CA LEU A 206 -17.85 17.57 2.58
C LEU A 206 -18.97 17.15 1.62
N LEU A 207 -19.83 16.22 2.05
CA LEU A 207 -20.83 15.59 1.18
C LEU A 207 -22.23 16.20 1.29
N SER A 208 -22.44 17.17 2.18
CA SER A 208 -23.77 17.72 2.47
C SER A 208 -24.48 18.34 1.26
N CYS A 209 -23.74 18.86 0.28
CA CYS A 209 -24.34 19.39 -0.95
C CYS A 209 -25.09 18.33 -1.78
N LEU A 210 -24.70 17.06 -1.66
CA LEU A 210 -25.29 15.95 -2.43
C LEU A 210 -26.56 15.38 -1.79
N LEU A 211 -26.94 15.84 -0.60
CA LEU A 211 -28.14 15.38 0.12
C LEU A 211 -29.44 15.99 -0.39
N LEU A 212 -29.39 17.19 -0.97
CA LEU A 212 -30.57 18.02 -1.27
C LEU A 212 -30.93 18.06 -2.76
N ASP A 213 -29.92 17.99 -3.62
CA ASP A 213 -30.11 18.05 -5.07
C ASP A 213 -29.74 16.71 -5.69
N ASN A 214 -30.63 16.23 -6.57
CA ASN A 214 -30.44 15.05 -7.38
C ASN A 214 -29.02 15.09 -7.97
N ILE A 215 -28.17 14.14 -7.61
CA ILE A 215 -26.72 14.12 -7.89
C ILE A 215 -26.39 14.45 -9.36
N SER A 216 -27.31 14.14 -10.25
CA SER A 216 -27.32 14.40 -11.68
C SER A 216 -27.36 15.88 -12.12
N LEU A 217 -27.68 16.84 -11.24
CA LEU A 217 -27.83 18.25 -11.61
C LEU A 217 -26.48 18.94 -11.85
N HIS A 218 -25.42 18.55 -11.14
CA HIS A 218 -24.11 19.19 -11.21
C HIS A 218 -22.94 18.17 -11.29
N PRO A 219 -22.71 17.57 -12.47
CA PRO A 219 -21.68 16.55 -12.66
C PRO A 219 -20.27 16.97 -12.24
N ASP A 220 -19.88 18.23 -12.48
CA ASP A 220 -18.54 18.73 -12.07
C ASP A 220 -18.37 18.75 -10.54
N LEU A 221 -19.43 19.17 -9.83
CA LEU A 221 -19.40 19.24 -8.37
C LEU A 221 -19.33 17.83 -7.78
N GLN A 222 -20.14 16.90 -8.29
CA GLN A 222 -20.08 15.51 -7.90
C GLN A 222 -18.68 14.92 -8.17
N GLU A 223 -18.09 15.17 -9.34
CA GLU A 223 -16.75 14.69 -9.65
C GLU A 223 -15.72 15.21 -8.62
N ASP A 224 -15.74 16.51 -8.32
CA ASP A 224 -14.81 17.10 -7.36
C ASP A 224 -14.98 16.54 -5.94
N LEU A 225 -16.22 16.32 -5.50
CA LEU A 225 -16.52 15.74 -4.19
C LEU A 225 -16.13 14.26 -4.10
N VAL A 226 -16.51 13.45 -5.08
CA VAL A 226 -16.13 12.02 -5.14
C VAL A 226 -14.63 11.85 -5.24
N THR A 227 -13.95 12.71 -6.01
CA THR A 227 -12.48 12.69 -6.08
C THR A 227 -11.84 13.11 -4.76
N SER A 228 -12.45 14.04 -4.02
CA SER A 228 -12.01 14.39 -2.67
C SER A 228 -12.13 13.20 -1.74
N VAL A 229 -13.25 12.46 -1.77
CA VAL A 229 -13.45 11.21 -1.01
C VAL A 229 -12.39 10.16 -1.37
N LEU A 230 -12.10 9.97 -2.66
CA LEU A 230 -10.99 9.11 -3.09
C LEU A 230 -9.67 9.56 -2.47
N ASN A 231 -9.31 10.83 -2.59
CA ASN A 231 -8.05 11.35 -2.09
C ASN A 231 -7.88 11.19 -0.58
N ILE A 232 -8.94 11.44 0.21
CA ILE A 232 -8.89 11.24 1.66
C ILE A 232 -8.85 9.76 2.04
N SER A 233 -9.48 8.87 1.25
CA SER A 233 -9.48 7.41 1.49
C SER A 233 -8.10 6.78 1.36
N ILE A 234 -7.16 7.44 0.66
CA ILE A 234 -5.78 6.95 0.49
C ILE A 234 -5.06 6.91 1.84
N HIS A 235 -5.41 7.79 2.79
CA HIS A 235 -4.84 7.80 4.13
C HIS A 235 -5.40 6.65 4.97
N GLU A 236 -4.56 5.91 5.72
CA GLU A 236 -5.00 4.74 6.50
C GLU A 236 -6.03 5.09 7.56
N ASP A 237 -5.76 6.11 8.38
CA ASP A 237 -6.65 6.48 9.49
C ASP A 237 -8.06 6.92 9.02
N ASN A 238 -8.18 7.43 7.79
CA ASN A 238 -9.47 7.85 7.23
C ASN A 238 -10.32 6.67 6.76
N LYS A 239 -9.72 5.52 6.40
CA LYS A 239 -10.44 4.43 5.72
C LYS A 239 -11.63 3.93 6.52
N LYS A 240 -11.44 3.74 7.82
CA LYS A 240 -12.51 3.27 8.71
C LYS A 240 -13.62 4.31 8.81
N HIS A 241 -13.28 5.57 9.06
CA HIS A 241 -14.25 6.66 9.19
C HIS A 241 -15.06 6.88 7.92
N VAL A 242 -14.42 6.85 6.74
CA VAL A 242 -15.13 7.01 5.46
C VAL A 242 -16.05 5.83 5.17
N ALA A 243 -15.65 4.59 5.49
CA ALA A 243 -16.50 3.42 5.26
C ALA A 243 -17.67 3.32 6.25
N GLU A 244 -17.49 3.75 7.50
CA GLU A 244 -18.55 3.78 8.53
C GLU A 244 -19.45 5.02 8.41
N ASN A 245 -19.05 6.02 7.63
CA ASN A 245 -19.85 7.21 7.41
C ASN A 245 -21.13 6.87 6.62
N TRP A 246 -22.26 7.29 7.19
CA TRP A 246 -23.60 6.98 6.68
C TRP A 246 -23.89 7.57 5.30
N LEU A 247 -23.17 8.62 4.88
CA LEU A 247 -23.37 9.32 3.62
C LEU A 247 -22.34 8.94 2.55
N ALA A 248 -21.10 8.71 2.94
CA ALA A 248 -20.00 8.46 2.01
C ALA A 248 -20.21 7.20 1.14
N LEU A 249 -20.55 6.06 1.74
CA LEU A 249 -20.78 4.83 0.95
C LEU A 249 -21.99 4.95 0.01
N PRO A 250 -23.17 5.45 0.44
CA PRO A 250 -24.28 5.69 -0.48
C PRO A 250 -23.90 6.60 -1.66
N VAL A 251 -23.22 7.72 -1.41
CA VAL A 251 -22.76 8.62 -2.47
C VAL A 251 -21.82 7.93 -3.45
N LEU A 252 -20.86 7.13 -2.96
CA LEU A 252 -19.96 6.36 -3.83
C LEU A 252 -20.74 5.34 -4.68
N ILE A 253 -21.68 4.60 -4.08
CA ILE A 253 -22.48 3.58 -4.76
C ILE A 253 -23.43 4.19 -5.80
N GLU A 254 -24.03 5.34 -5.51
CA GLU A 254 -24.86 6.10 -6.45
C GLU A 254 -24.01 6.68 -7.59
N SER A 255 -22.80 7.15 -7.28
CA SER A 255 -21.83 7.66 -8.24
C SER A 255 -21.36 6.60 -9.24
N LEU A 256 -21.28 5.32 -8.83
CA LEU A 256 -21.03 4.21 -9.76
C LEU A 256 -22.15 4.06 -10.81
N GLN A 257 -23.39 4.39 -10.47
CA GLN A 257 -24.54 4.18 -11.35
C GLN A 257 -24.78 5.38 -12.27
N TYR A 258 -24.79 6.59 -11.70
CA TYR A 258 -25.23 7.80 -12.39
C TYR A 258 -24.12 8.80 -12.70
N GLY A 259 -22.90 8.55 -12.23
CA GLY A 259 -21.76 9.43 -12.49
C GLY A 259 -21.29 9.43 -13.95
N ASN A 260 -20.58 10.48 -14.34
CA ASN A 260 -19.80 10.49 -15.58
C ASN A 260 -18.62 9.48 -15.50
N THR A 261 -17.89 9.29 -16.60
CA THR A 261 -16.76 8.34 -16.66
C THR A 261 -15.72 8.55 -15.55
N ASN A 262 -15.33 9.79 -15.27
CA ASN A 262 -14.34 10.11 -14.23
C ASN A 262 -14.91 9.82 -12.83
N THR A 263 -16.15 10.22 -12.57
CA THR A 263 -16.83 10.00 -11.31
C THR A 263 -17.00 8.51 -11.02
N LYS A 264 -17.37 7.70 -12.04
CA LYS A 264 -17.46 6.24 -11.93
C LYS A 264 -16.10 5.61 -11.59
N ALA A 265 -15.04 6.00 -12.31
CA ALA A 265 -13.67 5.53 -12.04
C ALA A 265 -13.21 5.91 -10.63
N ASN A 266 -13.39 7.18 -10.23
CA ASN A 266 -12.98 7.67 -8.92
C ASN A 266 -13.77 7.01 -7.78
N ALA A 267 -15.06 6.74 -7.97
CA ALA A 267 -15.87 6.02 -6.99
C ALA A 267 -15.40 4.57 -6.82
N ALA A 268 -15.12 3.87 -7.93
CA ALA A 268 -14.58 2.51 -7.89
C ALA A 268 -13.19 2.46 -7.24
N ALA A 269 -12.31 3.41 -7.57
CA ALA A 269 -11.00 3.55 -6.95
C ALA A 269 -11.09 3.86 -5.45
N ALA A 270 -12.05 4.69 -5.03
CA ALA A 270 -12.27 5.00 -3.61
C ALA A 270 -12.69 3.74 -2.85
N ILE A 271 -13.66 2.99 -3.39
CA ILE A 271 -14.09 1.72 -2.80
C ILE A 271 -12.94 0.72 -2.72
N SER A 272 -12.12 0.62 -3.78
CA SER A 272 -10.91 -0.21 -3.81
C SER A 272 -9.93 0.18 -2.69
N SER A 273 -9.67 1.48 -2.51
CA SER A 273 -8.81 2.01 -1.44
C SER A 273 -9.35 1.70 -0.05
N LEU A 274 -10.65 1.91 0.19
CA LEU A 274 -11.31 1.62 1.46
C LEU A 274 -11.27 0.13 1.80
N ALA A 275 -11.37 -0.74 0.80
CA ALA A 275 -11.31 -2.20 0.93
C ALA A 275 -9.90 -2.74 1.26
N CYS A 276 -8.86 -1.91 1.31
CA CYS A 276 -7.57 -2.29 1.88
C CYS A 276 -7.66 -2.67 3.37
N LEU A 277 -8.63 -2.10 4.09
CA LEU A 277 -8.91 -2.45 5.48
C LEU A 277 -9.92 -3.61 5.57
N GLU A 278 -9.57 -4.67 6.29
CA GLU A 278 -10.38 -5.89 6.36
C GLU A 278 -11.81 -5.63 6.89
N SER A 279 -11.94 -4.80 7.93
CA SER A 279 -13.24 -4.45 8.53
C SER A 279 -14.17 -3.77 7.53
N ASN A 280 -13.63 -2.99 6.60
CA ASN A 280 -14.41 -2.23 5.63
C ASN A 280 -15.01 -3.12 4.54
N LYS A 281 -14.39 -4.27 4.23
CA LYS A 281 -14.87 -5.16 3.15
C LYS A 281 -16.29 -5.65 3.41
N ILE A 282 -16.60 -5.99 4.66
CA ILE A 282 -17.93 -6.45 5.07
C ILE A 282 -18.94 -5.30 4.99
N ILE A 283 -18.56 -4.11 5.48
CA ILE A 283 -19.43 -2.93 5.49
C ILE A 283 -19.81 -2.56 4.05
N ILE A 284 -18.82 -2.47 3.15
CA ILE A 284 -19.01 -2.12 1.75
C ILE A 284 -19.84 -3.18 1.02
N GLY A 285 -19.59 -4.47 1.28
CA GLY A 285 -20.38 -5.57 0.72
C GLY A 285 -21.85 -5.51 1.14
N ASN A 286 -22.11 -5.32 2.44
CA ASN A 286 -23.46 -5.19 2.99
C ASN A 286 -24.18 -3.92 2.50
N ALA A 287 -23.45 -2.86 2.18
CA ALA A 287 -24.01 -1.66 1.56
C ALA A 287 -24.46 -1.89 0.09
N GLY A 288 -24.15 -3.04 -0.51
CA GLY A 288 -24.60 -3.41 -1.86
C GLY A 288 -23.69 -2.92 -2.99
N ALA A 289 -22.45 -2.52 -2.69
CA ALA A 289 -21.53 -1.96 -3.68
C ALA A 289 -21.17 -2.91 -4.83
N LEU A 290 -21.22 -4.22 -4.61
CA LEU A 290 -20.82 -5.22 -5.61
C LEU A 290 -21.69 -5.18 -6.88
N LYS A 291 -23.00 -4.95 -6.76
CA LYS A 291 -23.90 -4.98 -7.92
C LYS A 291 -23.60 -3.84 -8.90
N PRO A 292 -23.49 -2.56 -8.48
CA PRO A 292 -23.06 -1.49 -9.37
C PRO A 292 -21.64 -1.67 -9.92
N LEU A 293 -20.70 -2.18 -9.12
CA LEU A 293 -19.34 -2.47 -9.60
C LEU A 293 -19.32 -3.49 -10.73
N ILE A 294 -20.14 -4.55 -10.63
CA ILE A 294 -20.25 -5.57 -11.69
C ILE A 294 -20.93 -4.98 -12.93
N ALA A 295 -21.96 -4.14 -12.76
CA ALA A 295 -22.62 -3.47 -13.88
C ALA A 295 -21.65 -2.61 -14.71
N LEU A 296 -20.67 -1.96 -14.07
CA LEU A 296 -19.61 -1.22 -14.77
C LEU A 296 -18.71 -2.08 -15.66
N LEU A 297 -18.71 -3.40 -15.50
CA LEU A 297 -18.02 -4.32 -16.40
C LEU A 297 -18.85 -4.61 -17.65
N ASP A 298 -20.18 -4.61 -17.56
CA ASP A 298 -21.06 -4.95 -18.69
C ASP A 298 -21.43 -3.74 -19.56
N ASP A 299 -21.40 -2.53 -19.01
CA ASP A 299 -21.57 -1.30 -19.78
C ASP A 299 -20.40 -1.14 -20.78
N ASP A 300 -20.62 -0.43 -21.90
CA ASP A 300 -19.56 0.05 -22.83
C ASP A 300 -18.67 1.11 -22.13
N ALA A 301 -18.19 0.79 -20.94
CA ALA A 301 -17.45 1.64 -20.04
C ALA A 301 -16.02 1.78 -20.55
N HIS A 302 -15.44 2.96 -20.28
CA HIS A 302 -14.06 3.22 -20.62
C HIS A 302 -13.13 2.23 -19.88
N PRO A 303 -12.04 1.72 -20.50
CA PRO A 303 -11.15 0.72 -19.89
C PRO A 303 -10.63 1.09 -18.48
N VAL A 304 -10.43 2.38 -18.21
CA VAL A 304 -10.04 2.89 -16.88
C VAL A 304 -11.10 2.56 -15.81
N VAL A 305 -12.39 2.71 -16.13
CA VAL A 305 -13.49 2.40 -15.22
C VAL A 305 -13.55 0.90 -14.95
N ILE A 306 -13.37 0.08 -15.99
CA ILE A 306 -13.33 -1.39 -15.87
C ILE A 306 -12.18 -1.82 -14.97
N LYS A 307 -10.99 -1.24 -15.15
CA LYS A 307 -9.81 -1.52 -14.32
C LYS A 307 -10.05 -1.20 -12.84
N ASP A 308 -10.61 -0.03 -12.54
CA ASP A 308 -10.88 0.38 -11.16
C ASP A 308 -12.00 -0.47 -10.54
N ALA A 309 -13.04 -0.80 -11.30
CA ALA A 309 -14.11 -1.69 -10.87
C ALA A 309 -13.59 -3.12 -10.59
N ALA A 310 -12.79 -3.68 -11.48
CA ALA A 310 -12.13 -4.98 -11.29
C ALA A 310 -11.24 -4.99 -10.05
N SER A 311 -10.47 -3.94 -9.82
CA SER A 311 -9.63 -3.80 -8.62
C SER A 311 -10.45 -3.75 -7.33
N ALA A 312 -11.58 -3.03 -7.34
CA ALA A 312 -12.50 -2.98 -6.21
C ALA A 312 -13.15 -4.34 -5.93
N ILE A 313 -13.66 -5.00 -6.97
CA ILE A 313 -14.26 -6.34 -6.88
C ILE A 313 -13.24 -7.35 -6.33
N PHE A 314 -12.00 -7.33 -6.85
CA PHE A 314 -10.93 -8.21 -6.38
C PHE A 314 -10.68 -8.05 -4.88
N ARG A 315 -10.50 -6.80 -4.39
CA ARG A 315 -10.24 -6.54 -2.98
C ARG A 315 -11.42 -6.95 -2.09
N LEU A 316 -12.64 -6.61 -2.49
CA LEU A 316 -13.85 -6.97 -1.75
C LEU A 316 -14.07 -8.48 -1.69
N CYS A 317 -13.80 -9.22 -2.76
CA CYS A 317 -14.04 -10.68 -2.84
C CYS A 317 -12.95 -11.54 -2.20
N THR A 318 -11.95 -10.92 -1.55
CA THR A 318 -11.01 -11.66 -0.70
C THR A 318 -11.72 -12.33 0.49
N ILE A 319 -12.85 -11.77 0.95
CA ILE A 319 -13.72 -12.40 1.95
C ILE A 319 -14.81 -13.27 1.29
N HIS A 320 -15.18 -14.36 1.98
CA HIS A 320 -16.10 -15.36 1.45
C HIS A 320 -17.51 -14.82 1.18
N GLN A 321 -18.07 -14.02 2.10
CA GLN A 321 -19.42 -13.48 1.97
C GLN A 321 -19.57 -12.61 0.71
N ASN A 322 -18.63 -11.69 0.49
CA ASN A 322 -18.64 -10.82 -0.70
C ASN A 322 -18.45 -11.63 -1.99
N LYS A 323 -17.65 -12.70 -1.94
CA LYS A 323 -17.48 -13.61 -3.08
C LYS A 323 -18.80 -14.26 -3.47
N GLU A 324 -19.59 -14.72 -2.50
CA GLU A 324 -20.92 -15.28 -2.78
C GLU A 324 -21.87 -14.24 -3.36
N GLN A 325 -21.84 -13.01 -2.83
CA GLN A 325 -22.63 -11.90 -3.36
C GLN A 325 -22.21 -11.53 -4.79
N ALA A 326 -20.92 -11.48 -5.09
CA ALA A 326 -20.43 -11.16 -6.43
C ALA A 326 -20.89 -12.20 -7.45
N VAL A 327 -20.78 -13.49 -7.11
CA VAL A 327 -21.28 -14.59 -7.96
C VAL A 327 -22.79 -14.50 -8.13
N TYR A 328 -23.55 -14.25 -7.07
CA TYR A 328 -25.00 -14.07 -7.15
C TYR A 328 -25.42 -12.89 -8.06
N ASN A 329 -24.63 -11.82 -8.08
CA ASN A 329 -24.85 -10.65 -8.93
C ASN A 329 -24.31 -10.83 -10.37
N GLY A 330 -23.88 -12.04 -10.77
CA GLY A 330 -23.51 -12.34 -12.15
C GLY A 330 -22.07 -12.01 -12.53
N ALA A 331 -21.17 -11.81 -11.56
CA ALA A 331 -19.79 -11.41 -11.83
C ALA A 331 -19.04 -12.34 -12.80
N VAL A 332 -19.29 -13.66 -12.75
CA VAL A 332 -18.60 -14.64 -13.60
C VAL A 332 -18.89 -14.39 -15.08
N GLY A 333 -20.17 -14.23 -15.44
CA GLY A 333 -20.59 -13.92 -16.80
C GLY A 333 -20.00 -12.61 -17.31
N SER A 334 -20.12 -11.52 -16.53
CA SER A 334 -19.64 -10.17 -16.92
C SER A 334 -18.13 -10.14 -17.12
N VAL A 335 -17.37 -10.74 -16.18
CA VAL A 335 -15.91 -10.84 -16.24
C VAL A 335 -15.48 -11.65 -17.46
N LEU A 336 -16.07 -12.82 -17.70
CA LEU A 336 -15.68 -13.68 -18.82
C LEU A 336 -15.99 -13.03 -20.19
N ARG A 337 -17.12 -12.32 -20.31
CA ARG A 337 -17.48 -11.59 -21.53
C ARG A 337 -16.40 -10.59 -21.95
N ASN A 338 -15.90 -9.82 -20.98
CA ASN A 338 -14.85 -8.82 -21.21
C ASN A 338 -13.49 -9.46 -21.52
N ILE A 339 -13.16 -10.56 -20.84
CA ILE A 339 -11.95 -11.34 -21.14
C ILE A 339 -11.97 -11.83 -22.60
N ILE A 340 -13.09 -12.41 -23.05
CA ILE A 340 -13.26 -12.88 -24.43
C ILE A 340 -13.19 -11.70 -25.42
N GLY A 341 -13.69 -10.52 -25.03
CA GLY A 341 -13.58 -9.29 -25.81
C GLY A 341 -12.17 -8.68 -25.83
N GLY A 342 -11.20 -9.24 -25.11
CA GLY A 342 -9.83 -8.71 -25.02
C GLY A 342 -9.70 -7.44 -24.16
N ILE A 343 -10.68 -7.14 -23.31
CA ILE A 343 -10.73 -5.92 -22.50
C ILE A 343 -10.21 -6.22 -21.10
N MET A 344 -9.13 -5.56 -20.67
CA MET A 344 -8.54 -5.67 -19.31
C MET A 344 -8.34 -7.14 -18.86
N VAL A 345 -7.81 -7.97 -19.76
CA VAL A 345 -7.66 -9.43 -19.57
C VAL A 345 -6.92 -9.76 -18.27
N ASP A 346 -5.78 -9.12 -18.01
CA ASP A 346 -4.93 -9.41 -16.86
C ASP A 346 -5.64 -9.16 -15.51
N GLU A 347 -6.31 -8.02 -15.38
CA GLU A 347 -7.07 -7.65 -14.18
C GLU A 347 -8.28 -8.56 -13.99
N LEU A 348 -9.01 -8.85 -15.06
CA LEU A 348 -10.24 -9.64 -15.01
C LEU A 348 -9.98 -11.13 -14.78
N VAL A 349 -8.91 -11.69 -15.36
CA VAL A 349 -8.46 -13.05 -15.06
C VAL A 349 -8.11 -13.19 -13.58
N SER A 350 -7.53 -12.15 -12.96
CA SER A 350 -7.25 -12.14 -11.52
C SER A 350 -8.54 -12.19 -10.68
N VAL A 351 -9.57 -11.45 -11.08
CA VAL A 351 -10.91 -11.53 -10.46
C VAL A 351 -11.51 -12.92 -10.63
N LEU A 352 -11.48 -13.47 -11.84
CA LEU A 352 -12.05 -14.79 -12.14
C LEU A 352 -11.34 -15.91 -11.34
N ALA A 353 -10.01 -15.83 -11.21
CA ALA A 353 -9.23 -16.75 -10.40
C ALA A 353 -9.60 -16.68 -8.92
N LEU A 354 -9.84 -15.48 -8.37
CA LEU A 354 -10.33 -15.31 -7.00
C LEU A 354 -11.71 -15.95 -6.80
N LEU A 355 -12.63 -15.74 -7.76
CA LEU A 355 -13.98 -16.31 -7.72
C LEU A 355 -13.98 -17.85 -7.90
N SER A 356 -13.00 -18.43 -8.60
CA SER A 356 -12.91 -19.88 -8.86
C SER A 356 -12.81 -20.76 -7.59
N SER A 357 -12.54 -20.15 -6.44
CA SER A 357 -12.60 -20.83 -5.14
C SER A 357 -14.03 -21.05 -4.62
N ASN A 358 -15.05 -20.45 -5.25
CA ASN A 358 -16.46 -20.66 -4.94
C ASN A 358 -17.08 -21.69 -5.89
N ARG A 359 -17.77 -22.69 -5.33
CA ARG A 359 -18.37 -23.79 -6.11
C ARG A 359 -19.40 -23.30 -7.14
N LYS A 360 -20.28 -22.35 -6.77
CA LYS A 360 -21.29 -21.81 -7.70
C LYS A 360 -20.64 -21.07 -8.86
N ALA A 361 -19.54 -20.36 -8.59
CA ALA A 361 -18.77 -19.69 -9.64
C ALA A 361 -18.20 -20.71 -10.64
N VAL A 362 -17.60 -21.80 -10.15
CA VAL A 362 -17.07 -22.87 -11.01
C VAL A 362 -18.18 -23.56 -11.83
N GLU A 363 -19.34 -23.80 -11.23
CA GLU A 363 -20.51 -24.34 -11.94
C GLU A 363 -20.97 -23.42 -13.08
N GLU A 364 -20.92 -22.10 -12.88
CA GLU A 364 -21.21 -21.11 -13.92
C GLU A 364 -20.12 -21.07 -14.99
N MET A 365 -18.83 -21.04 -14.62
CA MET A 365 -17.70 -21.12 -15.55
C MET A 365 -17.76 -22.38 -16.43
N CYS A 366 -18.22 -23.51 -15.89
CA CYS A 366 -18.37 -24.75 -16.66
C CYS A 366 -19.45 -24.67 -17.75
N LYS A 367 -20.45 -23.78 -17.60
CA LYS A 367 -21.51 -23.58 -18.59
C LYS A 367 -21.10 -22.61 -19.69
N LEU A 368 -20.03 -21.86 -19.46
CA LEU A 368 -19.47 -20.89 -20.38
C LEU A 368 -18.19 -21.45 -21.03
N ASP A 369 -17.67 -20.76 -22.05
CA ASP A 369 -16.47 -21.15 -22.77
C ASP A 369 -15.18 -20.75 -22.02
N THR A 370 -15.14 -20.99 -20.70
CA THR A 370 -14.00 -20.60 -19.86
C THR A 370 -12.75 -21.44 -20.16
N VAL A 371 -12.88 -22.74 -20.43
CA VAL A 371 -11.73 -23.62 -20.64
C VAL A 371 -10.88 -23.22 -21.86
N PRO A 372 -11.46 -23.10 -23.08
CA PRO A 372 -10.68 -22.73 -24.26
C PRO A 372 -10.08 -21.33 -24.13
N CYS A 373 -10.87 -20.39 -23.59
CA CYS A 373 -10.43 -19.02 -23.33
C CYS A 373 -9.21 -18.96 -22.40
N MET A 374 -9.21 -19.69 -21.28
CA MET A 374 -8.06 -19.71 -20.37
C MET A 374 -6.82 -20.34 -21.00
N LEU A 375 -6.97 -21.39 -21.80
CA LEU A 375 -5.87 -22.05 -22.49
C LEU A 375 -5.24 -21.16 -23.57
N GLU A 376 -6.07 -20.43 -24.31
CA GLU A 376 -5.64 -19.41 -25.28
C GLU A 376 -4.84 -18.30 -24.61
N ILE A 377 -5.38 -17.70 -23.54
CA ILE A 377 -4.69 -16.65 -22.77
C ILE A 377 -3.35 -17.17 -22.21
N MET A 378 -3.28 -18.42 -21.76
CA MET A 378 -2.02 -18.99 -21.26
C MET A 378 -0.91 -19.05 -22.32
N ARG A 379 -1.28 -19.25 -23.58
CA ARG A 379 -0.33 -19.28 -24.71
C ARG A 379 0.14 -17.88 -25.10
N GLU A 380 -0.77 -16.90 -25.06
CA GLU A 380 -0.50 -15.54 -25.52
C GLU A 380 0.10 -14.63 -24.44
N ALA A 381 -0.23 -14.86 -23.17
CA ALA A 381 0.18 -13.99 -22.08
C ALA A 381 1.70 -13.97 -21.91
N SER A 382 2.26 -12.76 -21.77
CA SER A 382 3.67 -12.57 -21.40
C SER A 382 3.88 -12.63 -19.89
N ALA A 383 2.88 -12.21 -19.10
CA ALA A 383 2.97 -12.12 -17.66
C ALA A 383 2.73 -13.47 -16.97
N GLU A 384 3.68 -13.89 -16.12
CA GLU A 384 3.58 -15.16 -15.38
C GLU A 384 2.37 -15.21 -14.42
N CYS A 385 1.98 -14.07 -13.85
CA CYS A 385 0.84 -13.98 -12.93
C CYS A 385 -0.48 -14.31 -13.64
N VAL A 386 -0.63 -13.94 -14.91
CA VAL A 386 -1.82 -14.25 -15.71
C VAL A 386 -1.88 -15.76 -15.96
N LYS A 387 -0.75 -16.37 -16.36
CA LYS A 387 -0.66 -17.83 -16.54
C LYS A 387 -0.97 -18.60 -15.24
N GLU A 388 -0.46 -18.12 -14.11
CA GLU A 388 -0.77 -18.67 -12.77
C GLU A 388 -2.28 -18.61 -12.45
N ASN A 389 -2.92 -17.49 -12.76
CA ASN A 389 -4.35 -17.31 -12.53
C ASN A 389 -5.19 -18.21 -13.46
N CYS A 390 -4.86 -18.28 -14.75
CA CYS A 390 -5.51 -19.18 -15.70
C CYS A 390 -5.42 -20.64 -15.27
N VAL A 391 -4.22 -21.14 -14.93
CA VAL A 391 -4.07 -22.55 -14.48
C VAL A 391 -4.78 -22.80 -13.15
N SER A 392 -4.92 -21.79 -12.29
CA SER A 392 -5.71 -21.89 -11.05
C SER A 392 -7.21 -22.07 -11.33
N ILE A 393 -7.74 -21.35 -12.31
CA ILE A 393 -9.13 -21.48 -12.79
C ILE A 393 -9.35 -22.86 -13.39
N LEU A 394 -8.47 -23.29 -14.31
CA LEU A 394 -8.54 -24.61 -14.94
C LEU A 394 -8.47 -25.73 -13.90
N PHE A 395 -7.60 -25.62 -12.89
CA PHE A 395 -7.52 -26.59 -11.81
C PHE A 395 -8.85 -26.69 -11.04
N ALA A 396 -9.48 -25.56 -10.71
CA ALA A 396 -10.78 -25.55 -10.03
C ALA A 396 -11.88 -26.22 -10.87
N ILE A 397 -11.93 -25.93 -12.17
CA ILE A 397 -12.86 -26.56 -13.12
C ILE A 397 -12.60 -28.07 -13.22
N CYS A 398 -11.35 -28.50 -13.40
CA CYS A 398 -10.96 -29.91 -13.44
C CYS A 398 -11.41 -30.67 -12.20
N THR A 399 -11.30 -30.06 -11.02
CA THR A 399 -11.71 -30.71 -9.78
C THR A 399 -13.22 -30.90 -9.66
N SER A 400 -14.01 -30.08 -10.36
CA SER A 400 -15.46 -30.02 -10.21
C SER A 400 -16.22 -30.73 -11.34
N ASN A 401 -15.69 -30.73 -12.57
CA ASN A 401 -16.41 -31.21 -13.75
C ASN A 401 -15.57 -32.14 -14.63
N ARG A 402 -15.96 -33.42 -14.68
CA ARG A 402 -15.26 -34.45 -15.46
C ARG A 402 -15.35 -34.25 -16.97
N ARG A 403 -16.41 -33.62 -17.49
CA ARG A 403 -16.53 -33.35 -18.94
C ARG A 403 -15.51 -32.30 -19.38
N LYS A 404 -15.39 -31.22 -18.60
CA LYS A 404 -14.40 -30.16 -18.86
C LYS A 404 -12.95 -30.65 -18.75
N MET A 405 -12.68 -31.70 -17.99
CA MET A 405 -11.36 -32.33 -18.01
C MET A 405 -10.98 -32.93 -19.37
N TRP A 406 -11.94 -33.50 -20.11
CA TRP A 406 -11.67 -34.05 -21.44
C TRP A 406 -11.31 -32.96 -22.44
N GLU A 407 -12.01 -31.83 -22.39
CA GLU A 407 -11.72 -30.65 -23.20
C GLU A 407 -10.29 -30.12 -22.95
N ILE A 408 -9.88 -30.06 -21.68
CA ILE A 408 -8.50 -29.70 -21.30
C ILE A 408 -7.49 -30.72 -21.82
N GLN A 409 -7.81 -32.01 -21.74
CA GLN A 409 -6.93 -33.07 -22.24
C GLN A 409 -6.76 -33.04 -23.75
N GLU A 410 -7.84 -32.73 -24.48
CA GLU A 410 -7.80 -32.60 -25.93
C GLU A 410 -6.88 -31.45 -26.34
N ASP A 411 -7.08 -30.24 -25.80
CA ASP A 411 -6.19 -29.10 -26.09
C ASP A 411 -4.74 -29.37 -25.69
N GLU A 412 -4.52 -30.03 -24.54
CA GLU A 412 -3.18 -30.37 -24.07
C GLU A 412 -2.44 -31.33 -25.00
N ASN A 413 -3.14 -32.30 -25.61
CA ASN A 413 -2.52 -33.23 -26.56
C ASN A 413 -2.00 -32.52 -27.82
N TRP A 414 -2.63 -31.41 -28.22
CA TRP A 414 -2.23 -30.62 -29.39
C TRP A 414 -1.17 -29.57 -29.05
N ASN A 415 -1.32 -28.89 -27.89
CA ASN A 415 -0.55 -27.68 -27.59
C ASN A 415 0.51 -27.86 -26.50
N GLY A 416 0.40 -28.85 -25.60
CA GLY A 416 1.36 -29.09 -24.52
C GLY A 416 1.54 -27.93 -23.52
N THR A 417 0.58 -27.00 -23.45
CA THR A 417 0.71 -25.74 -22.71
C THR A 417 0.81 -25.96 -21.19
N ILE A 418 0.08 -26.94 -20.66
CA ILE A 418 0.10 -27.27 -19.22
C ILE A 418 1.38 -28.01 -18.86
N VAL A 419 1.87 -28.92 -19.71
CA VAL A 419 3.17 -29.59 -19.56
C VAL A 419 4.29 -28.57 -19.55
N GLU A 420 4.29 -27.60 -20.46
CA GLU A 420 5.28 -26.52 -20.47
C GLU A 420 5.25 -25.76 -19.13
N LEU A 421 4.07 -25.30 -18.71
CA LEU A 421 3.92 -24.54 -17.45
C LEU A 421 4.32 -25.35 -16.21
N SER A 422 4.19 -26.68 -16.25
CA SER A 422 4.62 -27.57 -15.16
C SER A 422 6.13 -27.54 -14.92
N THR A 423 6.91 -27.19 -15.94
CA THR A 423 8.38 -27.14 -15.89
C THR A 423 8.90 -25.70 -15.78
N SER A 424 8.32 -24.76 -16.52
CA SER A 424 8.79 -23.37 -16.63
C SER A 424 8.12 -22.40 -15.66
N GLY A 425 6.93 -22.72 -15.13
CA GLY A 425 6.15 -21.80 -14.31
C GLY A 425 6.71 -21.54 -12.91
N ASN A 426 6.13 -20.55 -12.23
CA ASN A 426 6.42 -20.30 -10.81
C ASN A 426 5.93 -21.45 -9.91
N SER A 427 6.33 -21.44 -8.63
CA SER A 427 6.01 -22.53 -7.68
C SER A 427 4.51 -22.83 -7.52
N ARG A 428 3.63 -21.82 -7.63
CA ARG A 428 2.19 -22.06 -7.52
C ARG A 428 1.61 -22.58 -8.82
N ALA A 429 1.99 -21.99 -9.95
CA ALA A 429 1.60 -22.42 -11.29
C ALA A 429 2.00 -23.88 -11.55
N ARG A 430 3.26 -24.26 -11.28
CA ARG A 430 3.75 -25.64 -11.43
C ARG A 430 2.93 -26.64 -10.62
N ARG A 431 2.67 -26.34 -9.34
CA ARG A 431 1.89 -27.22 -8.46
C ARG A 431 0.48 -27.47 -9.02
N LYS A 432 -0.15 -26.45 -9.58
CA LYS A 432 -1.49 -26.55 -10.18
C LYS A 432 -1.46 -27.29 -11.51
N ALA A 433 -0.49 -26.99 -12.37
CA ALA A 433 -0.30 -27.68 -13.65
C ALA A 433 -0.06 -29.19 -13.46
N ILE A 434 0.87 -29.57 -12.58
CA ILE A 434 1.13 -30.98 -12.23
C ILE A 434 -0.16 -31.64 -11.69
N GLY A 435 -0.88 -30.93 -10.81
CA GLY A 435 -2.14 -31.44 -10.27
C GLY A 435 -3.25 -31.65 -11.32
N ILE A 436 -3.26 -30.89 -12.42
CA ILE A 436 -4.13 -31.14 -13.57
C ILE A 436 -3.66 -32.40 -14.31
N LEU A 437 -2.38 -32.44 -14.71
CA LEU A 437 -1.81 -33.55 -15.49
C LEU A 437 -1.99 -34.90 -14.80
N GLU A 438 -1.74 -34.98 -13.49
CA GLU A 438 -1.99 -36.20 -12.72
C GLU A 438 -3.46 -36.65 -12.78
N ARG A 439 -4.40 -35.71 -12.78
CA ARG A 439 -5.84 -36.02 -12.85
C ARG A 439 -6.23 -36.52 -14.23
N LEU A 440 -5.67 -35.91 -15.29
CA LEU A 440 -5.88 -36.37 -16.67
C LEU A 440 -5.34 -37.80 -16.85
N HIS A 441 -4.15 -38.09 -16.34
CA HIS A 441 -3.56 -39.44 -16.40
C HIS A 441 -4.43 -40.47 -15.67
N ARG A 442 -4.88 -40.16 -14.45
CA ARG A 442 -5.77 -41.05 -13.67
C ARG A 442 -7.14 -41.24 -14.33
N ALA A 443 -7.63 -40.26 -15.08
CA ALA A 443 -8.90 -40.37 -15.79
C ALA A 443 -8.75 -41.28 -17.03
N ALA A 444 -7.67 -41.12 -17.79
CA ALA A 444 -7.36 -41.94 -18.96
C ALA A 444 -7.09 -43.41 -18.60
N SER A 445 -6.39 -43.67 -17.49
CA SER A 445 -6.14 -45.04 -17.03
C SER A 445 -7.42 -45.79 -16.65
N ARG A 446 -8.47 -45.08 -16.21
CA ARG A 446 -9.76 -45.68 -15.83
C ARG A 446 -10.66 -46.00 -17.03
N THR A 447 -10.50 -45.30 -18.15
CA THR A 447 -11.25 -45.57 -19.39
C THR A 447 -10.67 -46.72 -20.21
N HIS A 448 -9.40 -47.10 -19.99
CA HIS A 448 -8.79 -48.27 -20.63
C HIS A 448 -9.03 -49.60 -19.90
N THR A 449 -9.55 -49.56 -18.67
CA THR A 449 -9.83 -50.75 -17.83
C THR A 449 -11.32 -51.09 -17.68
N ALA A 450 -12.20 -50.36 -18.37
CA ALA A 450 -13.64 -50.61 -18.42
C ALA A 450 -14.04 -50.87 -19.88
#